data_AF-A0A9X2SXY3-F1
#
_entry.id   AF-A0A9X2SXY3-F1
#
_cell.length_a   1.000
_cell.length_b   1.000
_cell.length_c   1.000
_cell.angle_alpha   90.00
_cell.angle_beta   90.00
_cell.angle_gamma   90.00
#
_symmetry.space_group_name_H-M   'P 1'
#
loop_
_entity.id
_entity.type
_entity.pdbx_description
1 polymer ?
#
loop_
_entity_poly.entity_id
_entity_poly.type
_entity_poly.pdbx_seq_one_letter_code
_entity_poly.pdbx_strand_id
1 'polypeptide(L)'
;MGEKKCPTCGKWSSWTNNIHESCDHCGASLGGKDLEYHLIREKEAKANHEKWIFFIKETDSPFVKNSKIVGNFFYTIYMAIITFIVWLIAMMPG
;
A
#
# COMPACT_ATOMS: atom_id res chain seq x y z
N MET A 1 -17.36 18.06 -13.91
CA MET A 1 -16.27 18.80 -13.22
C MET A 1 -16.76 19.02 -11.80
N GLY A 2 -16.01 18.54 -10.81
CA GLY A 2 -16.39 18.74 -9.41
C GLY A 2 -15.82 20.05 -8.90
N GLU A 3 -16.45 20.64 -7.89
CA GLU A 3 -15.86 21.72 -7.12
C GLU A 3 -15.69 21.24 -5.67
N LYS A 4 -14.55 21.54 -5.06
CA LYS A 4 -14.28 21.17 -3.66
C LYS A 4 -13.95 22.43 -2.88
N LYS A 5 -14.57 22.58 -1.71
CA LYS A 5 -14.26 23.67 -0.80
C LYS A 5 -12.91 23.41 -0.14
N CYS A 6 -11.99 24.36 -0.26
CA CYS A 6 -10.67 24.25 0.34
C CYS A 6 -10.77 24.28 1.88
N PRO A 7 -10.15 23.31 2.59
CA PRO A 7 -10.18 23.26 4.06
C PRO A 7 -9.39 24.39 4.72
N THR A 8 -8.49 25.05 4.00
CA THR A 8 -7.59 26.11 4.53
C THR A 8 -8.13 27.51 4.29
N CYS A 9 -8.62 27.83 3.09
CA CYS A 9 -9.09 29.18 2.75
C CYS A 9 -10.63 29.30 2.67
N GLY A 10 -11.35 28.18 2.74
CA GLY A 10 -12.82 28.16 2.72
C GLY A 10 -13.46 28.56 1.39
N LYS A 11 -12.68 28.78 0.33
CA LYS A 11 -13.18 29.07 -1.03
C LYS A 11 -13.37 27.77 -1.82
N TRP A 12 -14.31 27.79 -2.76
CA TRP A 12 -14.51 26.70 -3.72
C TRP A 12 -13.45 26.80 -4.81
N SER A 13 -12.81 25.68 -5.15
CA SER A 13 -11.92 25.58 -6.30
C SER A 13 -12.33 24.41 -7.18
N SER A 14 -11.89 24.45 -8.43
CA SER A 14 -12.07 23.34 -9.35
C SER A 14 -11.43 22.07 -8.77
N TRP A 15 -12.07 20.93 -8.97
CA TRP A 15 -11.63 19.64 -8.43
C TRP A 15 -11.78 18.53 -9.45
N THR A 16 -10.67 17.86 -9.73
CA THR A 16 -10.58 16.76 -10.71
C THR A 16 -10.53 15.38 -10.04
N ASN A 17 -10.83 15.30 -8.74
CA ASN A 17 -10.75 14.08 -7.93
C ASN A 17 -9.32 13.59 -7.62
N ASN A 18 -8.34 14.49 -7.73
CA ASN A 18 -6.95 14.21 -7.38
C ASN A 18 -6.59 14.82 -6.01
N ILE A 19 -6.37 13.97 -5.01
CA ILE A 19 -5.92 14.30 -3.64
C ILE A 19 -4.69 15.22 -3.54
N HIS A 20 -3.85 15.27 -4.58
CA HIS A 20 -2.66 16.13 -4.63
C HIS A 20 -2.91 17.51 -5.25
N GLU A 21 -4.10 17.77 -5.79
CA GLU A 21 -4.42 19.04 -6.44
C GLU A 21 -4.46 20.19 -5.41
N SER A 22 -3.89 21.33 -5.81
CA SER A 22 -3.79 22.54 -5.00
C SER A 22 -4.96 23.48 -5.28
N CYS A 23 -5.32 24.29 -4.30
CA CYS A 23 -6.39 25.27 -4.44
C CYS A 23 -5.95 26.43 -5.35
N ASP A 24 -6.79 26.79 -6.34
CA ASP A 24 -6.57 27.92 -7.25
C ASP A 24 -6.41 29.28 -6.54
N HIS A 25 -6.87 29.40 -5.30
CA HIS A 25 -6.88 30.67 -4.56
C HIS A 25 -5.77 30.82 -3.52
N CYS A 26 -5.33 29.72 -2.89
CA CYS A 26 -4.37 29.76 -1.79
C CYS A 26 -3.18 28.81 -1.96
N GLY A 27 -3.17 27.97 -3.00
CA GLY A 27 -2.11 27.01 -3.26
C GLY A 27 -2.03 25.83 -2.28
N ALA A 28 -2.86 25.80 -1.23
CA ALA A 28 -2.90 24.70 -0.26
C ALA A 28 -3.54 23.44 -0.88
N SER A 29 -3.10 22.25 -0.44
CA SER A 29 -3.70 20.99 -0.89
C SER A 29 -5.19 20.93 -0.58
N LEU A 30 -6.00 20.61 -1.60
CA LEU A 30 -7.43 20.36 -1.47
C LEU A 30 -7.73 19.00 -0.85
N GLY A 31 -6.73 18.12 -0.75
CA GLY A 31 -6.81 16.83 -0.08
C GLY A 31 -6.92 16.95 1.45
N GLY A 32 -6.39 18.01 2.06
CA GLY A 32 -6.47 18.21 3.51
C GLY A 32 -6.03 16.98 4.31
N LYS A 33 -6.89 16.50 5.22
CA LYS A 33 -6.65 15.28 6.01
C LYS A 33 -6.57 14.01 5.16
N ASP A 34 -7.28 13.94 4.03
CA ASP A 34 -7.23 12.76 3.17
C ASP A 34 -5.82 12.55 2.62
N LEU A 35 -5.16 13.64 2.20
CA LEU A 35 -3.76 13.57 1.75
C LEU A 35 -2.83 13.05 2.85
N GLU A 36 -3.02 13.49 4.09
CA GLU A 36 -2.25 13.01 5.24
C GLU A 36 -2.45 11.50 5.47
N TYR A 37 -3.70 11.02 5.45
CA TYR A 37 -4.00 9.59 5.54
C TYR A 37 -3.41 8.79 4.39
N HIS A 38 -3.44 9.32 3.16
CA HIS A 38 -2.81 8.69 2.01
C HIS A 38 -1.30 8.54 2.19
N LEU A 39 -0.62 9.60 2.65
CA LEU A 39 0.81 9.56 2.93
C LEU A 39 1.17 8.58 4.06
N ILE A 40 0.36 8.50 5.12
CA ILE A 40 0.54 7.53 6.20
C ILE A 40 0.41 6.10 5.65
N ARG A 41 -0.65 5.83 4.88
CA ARG A 41 -0.86 4.50 4.28
C ARG A 41 0.25 4.11 3.32
N GLU A 42 0.78 5.03 2.53
CA GLU A 42 1.91 4.76 1.65
C GLU A 42 3.18 4.44 2.44
N LYS A 43 3.45 5.19 3.53
CA LYS A 43 4.60 4.92 4.42
C LYS A 43 4.46 3.57 5.11
N GLU A 44 3.27 3.25 5.61
CA GLU A 44 2.99 1.95 6.23
C GLU A 44 3.10 0.81 5.22
N ALA A 45 2.57 0.97 4.00
CA ALA A 45 2.70 -0.02 2.94
C ALA A 45 4.17 -0.29 2.61
N LYS A 46 4.99 0.75 2.47
CA LYS A 46 6.44 0.62 2.26
C LYS A 46 7.13 -0.06 3.44
N ALA A 47 6.85 0.38 4.66
CA ALA A 47 7.43 -0.21 5.87
C ALA A 47 7.03 -1.69 6.05
N ASN A 48 5.79 -2.04 5.71
CA ASN A 48 5.31 -3.43 5.75
C ASN A 48 5.99 -4.28 4.67
N HIS A 49 6.18 -3.72 3.47
CA HIS A 49 6.96 -4.38 2.42
C HIS A 49 8.41 -4.62 2.85
N GLU A 50 9.06 -3.65 3.48
CA GLU A 50 10.45 -3.78 3.96
C GLU A 50 10.61 -4.74 5.14
N LYS A 51 9.57 -4.89 5.97
CA LYS A 51 9.53 -5.87 7.07
C LYS A 51 9.33 -7.31 6.59
N TRP A 52 8.91 -7.52 5.34
CA TRP A 52 8.69 -8.85 4.81
C TRP A 52 9.99 -9.68 4.81
N ILE A 53 9.91 -10.92 5.28
CA ILE A 53 11.09 -11.74 5.57
C ILE A 53 11.91 -12.07 4.31
N PHE A 54 11.25 -12.09 3.14
CA PHE A 54 11.88 -12.29 1.84
C PHE A 54 12.07 -11.01 1.03
N PHE A 55 11.87 -9.83 1.64
CA PHE A 55 12.13 -8.56 0.97
C PHE A 55 13.61 -8.45 0.60
N ILE A 56 13.86 -8.17 -0.68
CA ILE A 56 15.20 -8.04 -1.23
C ILE A 56 15.62 -6.58 -1.06
N LYS A 57 16.60 -6.33 -0.18
CA LYS A 57 17.16 -4.99 0.00
C LYS A 57 18.22 -4.74 -1.06
N GLU A 58 18.37 -3.50 -1.47
CA GLU A 58 19.41 -3.13 -2.44
C GLU A 58 20.82 -3.42 -1.90
N THR A 59 20.99 -3.28 -0.58
CA THR A 59 22.21 -3.55 0.18
C THR A 59 22.55 -5.03 0.36
N ASP A 60 21.65 -5.96 0.00
CA ASP A 60 21.90 -7.38 0.13
C ASP A 60 22.94 -7.86 -0.90
N SER A 61 23.83 -8.77 -0.47
CA SER A 61 24.80 -9.39 -1.38
C SER A 61 24.09 -10.28 -2.42
N PRO A 62 24.68 -10.49 -3.62
CA PRO A 62 24.05 -11.29 -4.67
C PRO A 62 23.62 -12.70 -4.22
N PHE A 63 24.39 -13.31 -3.32
CA PHE A 63 24.08 -14.61 -2.73
C PHE A 63 22.82 -14.56 -1.85
N VAL A 64 22.68 -13.53 -1.01
CA VAL A 64 21.50 -13.33 -0.16
C VAL A 64 20.26 -13.00 -0.99
N LYS A 65 20.42 -12.27 -2.10
CA LYS A 65 19.31 -12.01 -3.04
C LYS A 65 18.78 -13.32 -3.60
N ASN A 66 19.66 -14.20 -4.07
CA ASN A 66 19.26 -15.50 -4.63
C ASN A 66 18.62 -16.42 -3.59
N SER A 67 19.16 -16.46 -2.36
CA SER A 67 18.56 -17.29 -1.29
C SER A 67 17.18 -16.80 -0.89
N LYS A 68 16.95 -15.48 -0.83
CA LYS A 68 15.62 -14.90 -0.57
C LYS A 68 14.61 -15.21 -1.67
N ILE A 69 15.02 -15.17 -2.94
CA ILE A 69 14.16 -15.54 -4.08
C ILE A 69 13.72 -17.00 -3.96
N VAL A 70 14.67 -17.91 -3.73
CA VAL A 70 14.41 -19.34 -3.55
C VAL A 70 13.54 -19.58 -2.32
N GLY A 71 13.83 -18.90 -1.20
CA GLY A 71 13.03 -18.98 0.03
C GLY A 71 11.58 -18.53 -0.18
N ASN A 72 11.36 -17.42 -0.89
CA ASN A 72 10.03 -16.91 -1.20
C ASN A 72 9.24 -17.89 -2.10
N PHE A 73 9.92 -18.55 -3.04
CA PHE A 73 9.31 -19.57 -3.89
C PHE A 73 8.80 -20.76 -3.07
N PHE A 74 9.64 -21.32 -2.19
CA PHE A 74 9.22 -22.41 -1.30
C PHE A 74 8.13 -22.00 -0.32
N TYR A 75 8.21 -20.80 0.25
CA TYR A 75 7.17 -20.24 1.11
C TYR A 75 5.82 -20.14 0.39
N THR A 76 5.83 -19.71 -0.87
CA THR A 76 4.60 -19.59 -1.69
C THR A 76 3.97 -20.96 -1.93
N ILE A 77 4.78 -21.97 -2.27
CA ILE A 77 4.30 -23.36 -2.43
C ILE A 77 3.74 -23.88 -1.12
N TYR A 78 4.45 -23.69 -0.01
CA TYR A 78 4.01 -24.10 1.32
C TYR A 78 2.66 -23.47 1.67
N MET A 79 2.51 -22.16 1.49
CA MET A 79 1.25 -21.47 1.78
C MET A 79 0.12 -21.93 0.86
N ALA A 80 0.38 -22.25 -0.40
CA ALA A 80 -0.62 -22.82 -1.29
C ALA A 80 -1.12 -24.19 -0.79
N ILE A 81 -0.21 -25.07 -0.36
CA ILE A 81 -0.55 -26.39 0.20
C ILE A 81 -1.37 -26.23 1.49
N ILE A 82 -0.92 -25.38 2.43
CA ILE A 82 -1.64 -25.14 3.69
C ILE A 82 -3.04 -24.58 3.43
N THR A 83 -3.15 -23.59 2.54
CA THR A 83 -4.45 -23.00 2.18
C THR A 83 -5.39 -24.05 1.58
N PHE A 84 -4.87 -24.91 0.71
CA PHE A 84 -5.64 -26.02 0.14
C PHE A 84 -6.12 -27.01 1.22
N ILE A 85 -5.25 -27.40 2.16
CA ILE A 85 -5.63 -28.29 3.27
C ILE A 85 -6.69 -27.64 4.16
N VAL A 86 -6.52 -26.37 4.53
CA VAL A 86 -7.51 -25.64 5.35
C VAL A 86 -8.85 -25.56 4.64
N TRP A 87 -8.83 -25.32 3.33
CA TRP A 87 -10.04 -25.31 2.50
C TRP A 87 -10.74 -26.67 2.48
N LEU A 88 -9.98 -27.78 2.36
CA LEU A 88 -10.54 -29.13 2.45
C LEU A 88 -11.18 -29.40 3.82
N ILE A 89 -10.54 -28.99 4.91
CA ILE A 89 -11.08 -29.13 6.27
C ILE A 89 -12.38 -28.32 6.40
N ALA A 90 -12.39 -27.07 5.92
CA ALA A 90 -13.56 -26.21 5.98
C ALA A 90 -14.75 -26.75 5.15
N MET A 91 -14.48 -27.53 4.10
CA MET A 91 -15.51 -28.20 3.31
C MET A 91 -16.06 -29.48 3.94
N MET A 92 -15.39 -30.07 4.93
CA MET A 92 -15.97 -31.23 5.62
C MET A 92 -17.18 -30.76 6.44
N PRO A 93 -18.38 -31.34 6.22
CA PRO A 93 -19.49 -31.10 7.13
C PRO A 93 -19.09 -31.69 8.49
N GLY A 94 -19.05 -30.83 9.51
CA GLY A 94 -18.86 -31.24 10.90
C GLY A 94 -20.01 -32.12 11.40
#